data_AF-A0A915DXY7-F1
#
_entry.id   AF-A0A915DXY7-F1
#
_cell.length_a   1.000
_cell.length_b   1.000
_cell.length_c   1.000
_cell.angle_alpha   90.00
_cell.angle_beta   90.00
_cell.angle_gamma   90.00
#
_symmetry.space_group_name_H-M   'P 1'
#
loop_
_entity.id
_entity.type
_entity.pdbx_description
1 polymer ?
#
loop_
_entity_poly.entity_id
_entity_poly.type
_entity_poly.pdbx_seq_one_letter_code
_entity_poly.pdbx_strand_id
1 'polypeptide(L)'
;MDSLQSDTGSRSFDHFYLVWKLTVKTAVTKTLQSKHIELVSSAICIQSFGWKIRVTIYSFGQDQRFGVFLECCGVTGDPDWKCSASATLSVQSQKEGIPHFQRFISHEFCKAEDDWGFLKFCTVAVSFF
;
A
#
# COMPACT_ATOMS: atom_id res chain seq x y z
N MET A 1 -36.30 36.30 8.75
CA MET A 1 -35.42 35.77 7.67
C MET A 1 -34.05 35.75 8.28
N ASP A 2 -33.74 34.68 9.03
CA ASP A 2 -32.41 34.44 9.58
C ASP A 2 -32.03 33.02 9.18
N SER A 3 -30.94 32.95 8.44
CA SER A 3 -30.42 31.78 7.76
C SER A 3 -29.89 30.76 8.78
N LEU A 4 -30.39 29.53 8.76
CA LEU A 4 -29.73 28.41 9.44
C LEU A 4 -28.36 28.17 8.78
N GLN A 5 -27.28 28.43 9.51
CA GLN A 5 -25.98 27.83 9.21
C GLN A 5 -26.08 26.33 9.50
N SER A 6 -26.00 25.53 8.44
CA SER A 6 -25.84 24.08 8.56
C SER A 6 -24.39 23.79 8.94
N ASP A 7 -24.16 23.63 10.24
CA ASP A 7 -22.96 23.01 10.80
C ASP A 7 -22.93 21.53 10.38
N THR A 8 -22.22 21.22 9.30
CA THR A 8 -21.97 19.84 8.89
C THR A 8 -20.66 19.36 9.47
N GLY A 9 -20.76 18.90 10.72
CA GLY A 9 -20.04 17.75 11.28
C GLY A 9 -18.55 17.62 10.94
N SER A 10 -17.72 17.87 11.95
CA SER A 10 -16.37 17.31 12.09
C SER A 10 -16.35 15.83 11.64
N ARG A 11 -15.76 15.55 10.48
CA ARG A 11 -15.52 14.17 10.02
C ARG A 11 -14.37 13.62 10.88
N SER A 12 -14.67 12.61 11.69
CA SER A 12 -13.67 11.82 12.40
C SER A 12 -12.62 11.32 11.39
N PHE A 13 -11.38 11.75 11.55
CA PHE A 13 -10.25 11.18 10.82
C PHE A 13 -9.86 9.87 11.50
N ASP A 14 -10.60 8.80 11.19
CA ASP A 14 -10.22 7.48 11.65
C ASP A 14 -8.92 7.08 10.92
N HIS A 15 -7.78 7.26 11.59
CA HIS A 15 -6.49 6.80 11.11
C HIS A 15 -6.40 5.29 11.37
N PHE A 16 -6.26 4.50 10.30
CA PHE A 16 -6.08 3.06 10.40
C PHE A 16 -4.66 2.67 9.97
N TYR A 17 -4.12 1.64 10.62
CA TYR A 17 -2.81 1.07 10.28
C TYR A 17 -2.99 -0.33 9.73
N LEU A 18 -2.60 -0.53 8.47
CA LEU A 18 -2.46 -1.85 7.87
C LEU A 18 -0.99 -2.26 7.97
N VAL A 19 -0.71 -3.28 8.79
CA VAL A 19 0.65 -3.83 8.93
C VAL A 19 0.67 -5.23 8.36
N TRP A 20 1.51 -5.45 7.34
CA TRP A 20 1.73 -6.76 6.76
C TRP A 20 3.15 -7.24 7.02
N LYS A 21 3.26 -8.37 7.73
CA LYS A 21 4.55 -8.99 8.05
C LYS A 21 4.93 -10.00 6.97
N LEU A 22 5.82 -9.59 6.07
CA LEU A 22 6.43 -10.50 5.09
C LEU A 22 7.59 -11.27 5.73
N THR A 23 7.50 -12.60 5.82
CA THR A 23 8.59 -13.45 6.33
C THR A 23 9.41 -14.03 5.19
N VAL A 24 10.67 -13.62 5.12
CA VAL A 24 11.65 -14.02 4.10
C VAL A 24 12.23 -15.42 4.38
N LYS A 25 11.39 -16.38 4.76
CA LYS A 25 11.76 -17.82 4.77
C LYS A 25 11.20 -18.56 3.55
N THR A 26 10.15 -18.02 2.94
CA THR A 26 9.41 -18.66 1.84
C THR A 26 9.74 -18.04 0.48
N ALA A 27 10.26 -16.81 0.44
CA ALA A 27 10.44 -16.04 -0.80
C ALA A 27 11.85 -16.08 -1.41
N VAL A 28 12.89 -16.42 -0.63
CA VAL A 28 14.29 -16.35 -1.13
C VAL A 28 14.74 -17.62 -1.85
N THR A 29 14.19 -18.80 -1.50
CA THR A 29 14.68 -20.06 -2.07
C THR A 29 13.94 -20.52 -3.33
N LYS A 30 12.73 -20.02 -3.62
CA LYS A 30 12.01 -20.35 -4.87
C LYS A 30 12.22 -19.34 -6.01
N THR A 31 12.87 -18.19 -5.75
CA THR A 31 12.69 -16.99 -6.57
C THR A 31 14.02 -16.32 -6.98
N LEU A 32 15.00 -17.13 -7.38
CA LEU A 32 16.23 -16.62 -8.03
C LEU A 32 16.15 -16.69 -9.58
N GLN A 33 15.01 -17.09 -10.16
CA GLN A 33 14.85 -17.24 -11.62
C GLN A 33 13.74 -16.37 -12.25
N SER A 34 12.80 -15.84 -11.47
CA SER A 34 11.70 -15.02 -12.02
C SER A 34 12.09 -13.54 -12.11
N LYS A 35 11.93 -12.95 -13.29
CA LYS A 35 12.17 -11.51 -13.54
C LYS A 35 11.15 -10.59 -12.84
N HIS A 36 10.02 -11.15 -12.41
CA HIS A 36 8.95 -10.44 -11.72
C HIS A 36 8.38 -11.32 -10.61
N ILE A 37 8.26 -10.76 -9.41
CA ILE A 37 7.64 -11.39 -8.24
C ILE A 37 6.55 -10.43 -7.78
N GLU A 38 5.37 -10.96 -7.51
CA GLU A 38 4.27 -10.21 -6.91
C GLU A 38 3.78 -10.94 -5.66
N LEU A 39 3.62 -10.19 -4.58
CA LEU A 39 3.14 -10.68 -3.30
C LEU A 39 2.04 -9.73 -2.83
N VAL A 40 0.89 -10.27 -2.45
CA VAL A 40 -0.28 -9.48 -2.04
C VAL A 40 -0.75 -9.96 -0.66
N SER A 41 -1.07 -9.02 0.23
CA SER A 41 -1.62 -9.33 1.55
C SER A 41 -3.06 -9.84 1.46
N SER A 42 -3.56 -10.43 2.55
CA SER A 42 -5.01 -10.58 2.73
C SER A 42 -5.69 -9.21 2.77
N ALA A 43 -6.95 -9.14 2.33
CA ALA A 43 -7.75 -7.92 2.40
C ALA A 43 -8.23 -7.65 3.83
N ILE A 44 -8.20 -6.39 4.24
CA ILE A 44 -8.85 -5.91 5.47
C ILE A 44 -9.92 -4.88 5.11
N CYS A 45 -11.11 -5.02 5.68
CA CYS A 45 -12.19 -4.07 5.45
C CYS A 45 -12.03 -2.85 6.36
N ILE A 46 -11.97 -1.66 5.77
CA ILE A 46 -11.96 -0.37 6.46
C ILE A 46 -13.03 0.50 5.82
N GLN A 47 -14.00 0.97 6.61
CA GLN A 47 -15.13 1.79 6.15
C GLN A 47 -15.83 1.22 4.88
N SER A 48 -16.08 -0.09 4.88
CA SER A 48 -16.71 -0.85 3.78
C SER A 48 -15.85 -1.10 2.53
N PHE A 49 -14.61 -0.59 2.48
CA PHE A 49 -13.66 -0.87 1.40
C PHE A 49 -12.66 -1.94 1.83
N GLY A 50 -12.39 -2.91 0.95
CA GLY A 50 -11.33 -3.90 1.17
C GLY A 50 -9.97 -3.34 0.78
N TRP A 51 -8.99 -3.36 1.68
CA TRP A 51 -7.65 -2.84 1.44
C TRP A 51 -6.60 -3.95 1.48
N LYS A 52 -5.64 -3.92 0.55
CA LYS A 52 -4.49 -4.84 0.51
C LYS A 52 -3.19 -4.08 0.30
N ILE A 53 -2.09 -4.67 0.75
CA ILE A 53 -0.74 -4.24 0.41
C ILE A 53 -0.22 -5.17 -0.68
N ARG A 54 0.25 -4.59 -1.78
CA ARG A 54 0.97 -5.31 -2.84
C ARG A 54 2.42 -4.89 -2.86
N VAL A 55 3.28 -5.89 -2.93
CA VAL A 55 4.72 -5.75 -3.12
C VAL A 55 5.10 -6.42 -4.42
N THR A 56 5.83 -5.70 -5.26
CA THR A 56 6.40 -6.23 -6.50
C THR A 56 7.91 -6.15 -6.46
N ILE A 57 8.58 -7.15 -7.03
CA ILE A 57 10.03 -7.15 -7.22
C ILE A 57 10.29 -7.40 -8.69
N TYR A 58 10.86 -6.41 -9.38
CA TYR A 58 11.30 -6.54 -10.76
C TYR A 58 12.81 -6.64 -10.83
N SER A 59 13.31 -7.64 -11.54
CA SER A 59 14.74 -7.83 -11.81
C SER A 59 15.04 -7.54 -13.28
N PHE A 60 15.64 -6.39 -13.54
CA PHE A 60 16.10 -5.95 -14.86
C PHE A 60 17.63 -6.08 -14.94
N GLY A 61 18.12 -7.30 -15.13
CA GLY A 61 19.55 -7.58 -15.07
C GLY A 61 20.09 -7.32 -13.66
N GLN A 62 20.91 -6.28 -13.50
CA GLN A 62 21.43 -5.85 -12.19
C GLN A 62 20.52 -4.84 -11.45
N ASP A 63 19.54 -4.22 -12.12
CA ASP A 63 18.59 -3.29 -11.48
C ASP A 63 17.43 -4.06 -10.85
N GLN A 64 17.36 -4.07 -9.52
CA GLN A 64 16.22 -4.60 -8.78
C GLN A 64 15.32 -3.47 -8.29
N ARG A 65 14.04 -3.53 -8.64
CA ARG A 65 13.03 -2.55 -8.22
C ARG A 65 12.08 -3.19 -7.24
N PHE A 66 12.04 -2.62 -6.03
CA PHE A 66 11.10 -2.98 -5.00
C PHE A 66 9.92 -2.01 -5.04
N GLY A 67 8.76 -2.50 -5.49
CA GLY A 67 7.53 -1.76 -5.58
C GLY A 67 6.63 -2.00 -4.36
N VAL A 68 5.96 -0.95 -3.90
CA VAL A 68 4.97 -1.01 -2.81
C VAL A 68 3.75 -0.21 -3.22
N PHE A 69 2.58 -0.85 -3.14
CA PHE A 69 1.29 -0.32 -3.56
C PHE A 69 0.23 -0.61 -2.50
N LEU A 70 -0.70 0.32 -2.34
CA LEU A 70 -1.97 0.11 -1.63
C LEU A 70 -3.03 -0.21 -2.69
N GLU A 71 -3.77 -1.29 -2.50
CA GLU A 71 -4.90 -1.66 -3.35
C GLU A 71 -6.21 -1.45 -2.59
N CYS A 72 -7.20 -0.91 -3.27
CA CYS A 72 -8.58 -0.83 -2.83
C CYS A 72 -9.44 -1.74 -3.69
N CYS A 73 -10.01 -2.79 -3.09
CA CYS A 73 -10.85 -3.77 -3.76
C CYS A 73 -12.29 -3.26 -4.02
N GLY A 74 -12.57 -2.00 -3.74
CA GLY A 74 -13.90 -1.41 -3.88
C GLY A 74 -14.94 -1.98 -2.92
N VAL A 75 -16.20 -1.78 -3.29
CA VAL A 75 -17.38 -2.35 -2.61
C VAL A 75 -17.96 -3.44 -3.49
N THR A 76 -18.20 -4.63 -2.92
CA THR A 76 -18.76 -5.75 -3.69
C THR A 76 -20.13 -5.38 -4.27
N GLY A 77 -20.29 -5.53 -5.58
CA GLY A 77 -21.56 -5.28 -6.28
C GLY A 77 -21.74 -3.86 -6.81
N ASP A 78 -20.80 -2.95 -6.54
CA ASP A 78 -20.78 -1.60 -7.10
C ASP A 78 -19.67 -1.51 -8.17
N PRO A 79 -19.99 -1.33 -9.46
CA PRO A 79 -18.98 -1.16 -10.51
C PRO A 79 -18.41 0.27 -10.61
N ASP A 80 -19.10 1.25 -10.02
CA ASP A 80 -18.81 2.70 -10.13
C ASP A 80 -18.25 3.26 -8.82
N TRP A 81 -17.80 2.37 -7.93
CA TRP A 81 -17.22 2.73 -6.63
C TRP A 81 -16.03 3.67 -6.78
N LYS A 82 -15.95 4.61 -5.84
CA LYS A 82 -14.83 5.53 -5.69
C LYS A 82 -14.47 5.69 -4.22
N CYS A 83 -13.18 5.74 -3.93
CA CYS A 83 -12.68 5.92 -2.57
C CYS A 83 -11.49 6.87 -2.58
N SER A 84 -11.66 8.08 -2.04
CA SER A 84 -10.53 8.99 -1.83
C SER A 84 -9.84 8.64 -0.52
N ALA A 85 -8.55 8.30 -0.58
CA ALA A 85 -7.77 7.99 0.61
C ALA A 85 -6.36 8.57 0.52
N SER A 86 -5.82 8.88 1.69
CA SER A 86 -4.41 9.21 1.88
C SER A 86 -3.78 8.18 2.81
N ALA A 87 -2.52 7.80 2.54
CA ALA A 87 -1.82 6.81 3.33
C ALA A 87 -0.31 7.08 3.36
N THR A 88 0.33 6.64 4.45
CA THR A 88 1.79 6.52 4.51
C THR A 88 2.15 5.06 4.28
N LEU A 89 2.76 4.79 3.12
CA LEU A 89 3.40 3.51 2.84
C LEU A 89 4.73 3.46 3.61
N SER A 90 5.02 2.36 4.30
CA SER A 90 6.19 2.24 5.17
C SER A 90 6.81 0.85 5.08
N VAL A 91 8.14 0.79 4.89
CA VAL A 91 8.94 -0.41 5.14
C VAL A 91 9.62 -0.25 6.50
N GLN A 92 9.28 -1.12 7.45
CA GLN A 92 9.80 -1.06 8.80
C GLN A 92 11.25 -1.57 8.85
N SER A 93 12.14 -0.75 9.40
CA SER A 93 13.48 -1.17 9.78
C SER A 93 13.41 -2.23 10.89
N GLN A 94 14.22 -3.28 10.74
CA GLN A 94 14.38 -4.30 11.78
C GLN A 94 15.48 -3.95 12.80
N LYS A 95 16.31 -2.94 12.51
CA LYS A 95 17.38 -2.48 13.40
C LYS A 95 16.87 -1.33 14.25
N GLU A 96 17.05 -1.46 15.57
CA GLU A 96 16.73 -0.41 16.54
C GLU A 96 17.50 0.88 16.22
N GLY A 97 16.85 2.02 16.42
CA GLY A 97 17.42 3.34 16.15
C GLY A 97 17.50 3.73 14.66
N ILE A 98 17.15 2.82 13.74
CA ILE A 98 17.08 3.14 12.31
C ILE A 98 15.62 3.46 11.93
N PRO A 99 15.36 4.65 11.35
CA PRO A 99 14.01 5.04 10.98
C PRO A 99 13.44 4.14 9.86
N HIS A 100 12.12 4.03 9.83
CA HIS A 100 11.43 3.34 8.75
C HIS A 100 11.52 4.15 7.45
N PHE A 101 11.59 3.45 6.32
CA PHE A 101 11.52 4.13 5.03
C PHE A 101 10.06 4.35 4.67
N GLN A 102 9.65 5.60 4.50
CA GLN A 102 8.25 6.00 4.35
C GLN A 102 8.04 6.91 3.14
N ARG A 103 6.90 6.75 2.48
CA ARG A 103 6.41 7.68 1.45
C ARG A 103 4.91 7.86 1.59
N PHE A 104 4.44 9.06 1.29
CA PHE A 104 3.03 9.42 1.36
C PHE A 104 2.36 9.26 -0.01
N ILE A 105 1.10 8.84 -0.01
CA ILE A 105 0.21 8.81 -1.16
C ILE A 105 -1.11 9.50 -0.82
N SER A 106 -1.74 10.09 -1.83
CA SER A 106 -3.13 10.56 -1.80
C SER A 106 -3.73 10.30 -3.17
N HIS A 107 -4.83 9.55 -3.23
CA HIS A 107 -5.39 9.07 -4.49
C HIS A 107 -6.90 8.81 -4.38
N GLU A 108 -7.62 8.94 -5.50
CA GLU A 108 -9.00 8.49 -5.65
C GLU A 108 -8.98 7.11 -6.32
N PHE A 109 -9.15 6.07 -5.52
CA PHE A 109 -9.21 4.70 -6.00
C PHE A 109 -10.56 4.46 -6.68
N CYS A 110 -10.55 3.75 -7.80
CA CYS A 110 -11.75 3.30 -8.51
C CYS A 110 -11.45 2.02 -9.28
N LYS A 111 -12.45 1.45 -9.96
CA LYS A 111 -12.27 0.22 -10.74
C LYS A 111 -11.17 0.28 -11.81
N ALA A 112 -10.91 1.46 -12.39
CA ALA A 112 -9.89 1.63 -13.43
C ALA A 112 -8.47 1.83 -12.86
N GLU A 113 -8.38 2.38 -11.65
CA GLU A 113 -7.15 2.66 -10.92
C GLU A 113 -7.38 2.20 -9.47
N ASP A 114 -7.37 0.88 -9.29
CA ASP A 114 -7.70 0.25 -8.01
C ASP A 114 -6.48 0.13 -7.08
N ASP A 115 -5.32 0.62 -7.54
CA ASP A 115 -4.08 0.66 -6.80
C ASP A 115 -3.33 1.98 -6.95
N TRP A 116 -2.48 2.27 -5.97
CA TRP A 116 -1.58 3.42 -6.05
C TRP A 116 -0.35 3.22 -5.19
N GLY A 117 0.81 3.66 -5.68
CA GLY A 117 2.06 3.43 -5.00
C GLY A 117 3.29 3.80 -5.80
N PHE A 118 4.42 3.15 -5.48
CA PHE A 118 5.70 3.44 -6.10
C PHE A 118 6.36 2.15 -6.59
N LEU A 119 6.67 2.08 -7.89
CA LEU A 119 7.45 1.00 -8.49
C LEU A 119 8.89 0.93 -7.95
N LYS A 120 9.48 2.08 -7.65
CA LYS A 120 10.77 2.22 -6.98
C LYS A 120 10.51 2.84 -5.61
N PHE A 121 10.02 2.01 -4.68
CA PHE A 121 9.71 2.45 -3.33
C PHE A 121 10.99 2.82 -2.59
N CYS A 122 11.91 1.87 -2.45
CA CYS A 122 13.26 2.06 -1.93
C CYS A 122 14.30 1.41 -2.86
N THR A 123 15.55 1.84 -2.74
CA THR A 123 16.67 1.13 -3.38
C THR A 123 16.94 -0.15 -2.63
N VAL A 124 16.93 -1.29 -3.33
CA VAL A 124 17.49 -2.53 -2.81
C VAL A 124 19.02 -2.37 -2.84
N ALA A 125 19.58 -1.68 -1.85
CA ALA A 125 21.02 -1.76 -1.65
C ALA A 125 21.34 -3.23 -1.33
N VAL A 126 22.31 -3.81 -2.02
CA VAL A 126 22.76 -5.22 -1.90
C VAL A 126 23.51 -5.45 -0.57
N SER A 127 23.06 -4.80 0.50
CA SER A 127 23.71 -4.75 1.80
C SER A 127 22.66 -4.88 2.90
N PHE A 128 21.79 -5.89 2.76
CA PHE A 128 21.16 -6.51 3.92
C PHE A 128 22.02 -7.70 4.33
N PHE A 129 23.15 -7.40 4.98
CA PHE A 129 23.94 -8.33 5.77
C PHE A 129 24.06 -7.77 7.18
#